data_AF-A0A8J2WK96-F1
#
_entry.id   AF-A0A8J2WK96-F1
#
_cell.length_a   1.000
_cell.length_b   1.000
_cell.length_c   1.000
_cell.angle_alpha   90.00
_cell.angle_beta   90.00
_cell.angle_gamma   90.00
#
_symmetry.space_group_name_H-M   'P 1'
#
loop_
_entity.id
_entity.type
_entity.pdbx_description
1 polymer ?
#
loop_
_entity_poly.entity_id
_entity_poly.type
_entity_poly.pdbx_seq_one_letter_code
_entity_poly.pdbx_strand_id
1 'polypeptide(L)'
;MTSRLFTVAVSLLVSILALGLVDSLTISVTNGETEGEWGPVDLCPDGSRAVGYQSRNDLNQGIDFTSLNTIRLFCDDVDASNVTSTEGFTGQFGPGRSCAAGEALSAFQLRVQPNGAAADNTAVNSIRFRCTDGIELASAGNQQGTFGTYSDDCLTGICGIQTLVKPEDVSVDNTALNDVHGGNSINAEYNDLSILPSHAKNAEKIYRMKPRSDDVWLLTFPKCGTTWTCELLWLLQNNCDFETASKLGLGMRAPFLEMPYLNSKIQAKREMLMNVDKVEQLPSPRVVRPHTPIHLLPPTLFDIAKVVYVARNPKDVIVSYYFHHKLIKLHGFTGTLEEFAQFFMDDEVYNAPFFTHILEAWSKREHPNMHFMFFEDMKKNLRGEIEKVAAFLGKTLSEDELVKLTEHLKFDNFKTNESVNNEGGKKTGALNQEGNFIRKGKTGDWKNHFSPELNSRIDAWIEKNLAGTDLKFVTELDYQD
;
A
#
# COMPACT_ATOMS: atom_id res chain seq x y z
N MET A 1 22.72 -9.22 -49.73
CA MET A 1 22.54 -10.68 -49.54
C MET A 1 23.33 -11.09 -48.32
N THR A 2 22.63 -11.58 -47.29
CA THR A 2 23.01 -12.71 -46.40
C THR A 2 24.40 -12.70 -45.71
N SER A 3 24.59 -13.02 -44.44
CA SER A 3 23.75 -13.37 -43.28
C SER A 3 24.73 -13.82 -42.17
N ARG A 4 24.44 -13.46 -40.91
CA ARG A 4 24.66 -14.23 -39.66
C ARG A 4 26.08 -14.68 -39.28
N LEU A 5 26.55 -14.23 -38.12
CA LEU A 5 26.63 -15.00 -36.85
C LEU A 5 27.56 -14.26 -35.87
N PHE A 6 26.99 -13.56 -34.90
CA PHE A 6 27.60 -13.37 -33.59
C PHE A 6 26.45 -13.29 -32.58
N THR A 7 26.16 -14.43 -31.97
CA THR A 7 25.10 -14.63 -30.98
C THR A 7 25.74 -15.05 -29.67
N VAL A 8 25.24 -14.45 -28.58
CA VAL A 8 25.26 -14.90 -27.16
C VAL A 8 26.61 -14.88 -26.43
N ALA A 9 26.83 -13.84 -25.61
CA ALA A 9 27.56 -13.94 -24.33
C ALA A 9 27.47 -12.65 -23.49
N VAL A 10 26.27 -12.14 -23.17
CA VAL A 10 26.07 -11.23 -22.01
C VAL A 10 24.65 -11.40 -21.49
N SER A 11 24.39 -12.48 -20.76
CA SER A 11 23.11 -12.71 -20.07
C SER A 11 23.34 -13.61 -18.86
N LEU A 12 24.00 -13.08 -17.83
CA LEU A 12 24.09 -13.65 -16.47
C LEU A 12 25.01 -12.74 -15.65
N LEU A 13 24.47 -11.66 -15.06
CA LEU A 13 25.08 -10.96 -13.89
C LEU A 13 24.30 -9.73 -13.35
N VAL A 14 23.04 -9.50 -13.71
CA VAL A 14 22.23 -8.42 -13.10
C VAL A 14 20.91 -8.94 -12.47
N SER A 15 20.78 -10.26 -12.28
CA SER A 15 19.54 -10.88 -11.76
C SER A 15 19.65 -11.38 -10.30
N ILE A 16 20.65 -10.96 -9.52
CA ILE A 16 20.85 -11.45 -8.12
C ILE A 16 21.15 -10.32 -7.15
N LEU A 17 20.47 -9.16 -7.25
CA LEU A 17 20.61 -8.08 -6.25
C LEU A 17 19.31 -7.28 -6.02
N ALA A 18 18.15 -7.86 -6.35
CA ALA A 18 16.83 -7.25 -6.12
C ALA A 18 15.83 -8.20 -5.41
N LEU A 19 16.33 -9.20 -4.69
CA LEU A 19 15.58 -9.92 -3.66
C LEU A 19 16.13 -9.47 -2.32
N GLY A 20 15.63 -8.33 -1.83
CA GLY A 20 16.11 -7.74 -0.59
C GLY A 20 15.23 -6.57 -0.15
N LEU A 21 14.37 -6.88 0.82
CA LEU A 21 13.67 -5.98 1.76
C LEU A 21 12.40 -5.27 1.27
N VAL A 22 11.31 -6.02 1.21
CA VAL A 22 9.99 -5.56 1.67
C VAL A 22 9.74 -6.29 2.98
N ASP A 23 9.97 -5.62 4.12
CA ASP A 23 9.68 -6.21 5.42
C ASP A 23 8.17 -6.17 5.64
N SER A 24 7.48 -7.29 5.35
CA SER A 24 6.44 -7.75 6.28
C SER A 24 7.09 -7.73 7.67
N LEU A 25 6.40 -7.26 8.72
CA LEU A 25 6.96 -7.25 10.07
C LEU A 25 7.08 -8.71 10.53
N THR A 26 8.16 -9.34 10.10
CA THR A 26 8.56 -10.70 10.40
C THR A 26 9.40 -10.62 11.65
N ILE A 27 8.87 -11.13 12.75
CA ILE A 27 9.60 -11.25 13.99
C ILE A 27 10.36 -12.58 13.98
N SER A 28 11.64 -12.53 14.29
CA SER A 28 12.54 -13.69 14.31
C SER A 28 13.33 -13.76 15.62
N VAL A 29 13.96 -14.91 15.86
CA VAL A 29 14.89 -15.10 16.98
C VAL A 29 16.30 -15.37 16.43
N THR A 30 17.32 -15.13 17.24
CA THR A 30 18.72 -15.26 16.78
C THR A 30 19.33 -16.64 17.06
N ASN A 31 18.57 -17.55 17.64
CA ASN A 31 19.06 -18.84 18.12
C ASN A 31 18.43 -20.05 17.41
N GLY A 32 17.71 -19.83 16.31
CA GLY A 32 17.36 -20.88 15.36
C GLY A 32 18.57 -21.27 14.51
N GLU A 33 18.51 -22.46 13.91
CA GLU A 33 19.52 -22.97 12.99
C GLU A 33 19.37 -22.37 11.59
N THR A 34 20.45 -22.37 10.80
CA THR A 34 20.45 -21.77 9.44
C THR A 34 20.40 -22.80 8.31
N GLU A 35 20.47 -24.10 8.64
CA GLU A 35 20.44 -25.18 7.65
C GLU A 35 19.01 -25.73 7.46
N GLY A 36 18.50 -25.70 6.23
CA GLY A 36 17.17 -26.21 5.86
C GLY A 36 16.58 -25.42 4.69
N GLU A 37 15.32 -25.70 4.38
CA GLU A 37 14.49 -24.95 3.45
C GLU A 37 13.28 -24.37 4.19
N TRP A 38 12.96 -23.10 3.93
CA TRP A 38 11.78 -22.46 4.54
C TRP A 38 10.52 -23.00 3.86
N GLY A 39 9.58 -23.49 4.67
CA GLY A 39 8.24 -23.82 4.22
C GLY A 39 7.43 -22.58 3.81
N PRO A 40 6.23 -22.76 3.23
CA PRO A 40 5.29 -21.66 3.02
C PRO A 40 4.92 -20.99 4.35
N VAL A 41 4.46 -19.74 4.25
CA VAL A 41 3.92 -19.02 5.41
C VAL A 41 2.49 -19.51 5.64
N ASP A 42 2.25 -20.06 6.82
CA ASP A 42 0.95 -20.53 7.25
C ASP A 42 0.24 -19.40 8.03
N LEU A 43 -0.85 -18.86 7.49
CA LEU A 43 -1.55 -17.67 7.99
C LEU A 43 -2.92 -18.01 8.62
N CYS A 44 -3.27 -17.30 9.69
CA CYS A 44 -4.63 -17.22 10.20
C CYS A 44 -5.56 -16.56 9.17
N PRO A 45 -6.87 -16.87 9.19
CA PRO A 45 -7.83 -16.21 8.33
C PRO A 45 -7.77 -14.69 8.42
N ASP A 46 -8.13 -14.02 7.33
CA ASP A 46 -7.99 -12.58 7.17
C ASP A 46 -8.57 -11.78 8.34
N GLY A 47 -7.77 -10.86 8.90
CA GLY A 47 -8.17 -10.02 10.02
C GLY A 47 -8.17 -10.72 11.38
N SER A 48 -7.85 -12.01 11.44
CA SER A 48 -7.67 -12.75 12.69
C SER A 48 -6.20 -12.88 13.09
N ARG A 49 -5.98 -13.16 14.36
CA ARG A 49 -4.68 -13.27 15.02
C ARG A 49 -4.59 -14.60 15.72
N ALA A 50 -3.38 -15.10 15.88
CA ALA A 50 -3.10 -16.23 16.72
C ALA A 50 -3.32 -15.82 18.19
N VAL A 51 -4.28 -16.44 18.85
CA VAL A 51 -4.61 -16.25 20.27
C VAL A 51 -4.15 -17.42 21.13
N GLY A 52 -3.58 -18.44 20.52
CA GLY A 52 -3.06 -19.60 21.22
C GLY A 52 -2.26 -20.50 20.30
N TYR A 53 -1.65 -21.52 20.89
CA TYR A 53 -0.88 -22.50 20.14
C TYR A 53 -0.87 -23.88 20.80
N GLN A 54 -0.48 -24.87 20.01
CA GLN A 54 -0.21 -26.22 20.43
C GLN A 54 1.07 -26.70 19.74
N SER A 55 1.92 -27.40 20.49
CA SER A 55 3.14 -28.02 19.95
C SER A 55 2.99 -29.52 19.85
N ARG A 56 3.55 -30.10 18.79
CA ARG A 56 3.68 -31.54 18.58
C ARG A 56 5.12 -31.97 18.80
N ASN A 57 5.34 -32.92 19.71
CA ASN A 57 6.67 -33.42 20.08
C ASN A 57 6.62 -34.95 20.24
N ASP A 58 7.72 -35.65 19.99
CA ASP A 58 7.87 -37.09 20.27
C ASP A 58 8.24 -37.32 21.76
N LEU A 59 7.24 -37.54 22.62
CA LEU A 59 7.43 -37.62 24.09
C LEU A 59 7.70 -39.05 24.65
N ASN A 60 7.95 -40.05 23.80
CA ASN A 60 8.14 -41.46 24.22
C ASN A 60 9.58 -41.98 24.02
N GLN A 61 10.09 -42.68 25.04
CA GLN A 61 11.50 -43.05 25.26
C GLN A 61 12.11 -43.99 24.18
N GLY A 62 12.89 -43.43 23.25
CA GLY A 62 13.71 -44.12 22.25
C GLY A 62 15.01 -43.36 21.92
N ILE A 63 15.81 -43.87 20.97
CA ILE A 63 17.18 -43.39 20.60
C ILE A 63 17.18 -42.02 19.90
N ASP A 64 16.00 -41.53 19.50
CA ASP A 64 15.81 -40.25 18.84
C ASP A 64 15.14 -39.27 19.80
N PHE A 65 15.88 -38.25 20.23
CA PHE A 65 15.49 -37.39 21.34
C PHE A 65 14.75 -36.13 20.85
N THR A 66 13.42 -36.20 20.84
CA THR A 66 12.56 -35.10 21.36
C THR A 66 12.72 -33.71 20.69
N SER A 67 12.64 -33.64 19.36
CA SER A 67 12.51 -32.38 18.62
C SER A 67 11.04 -31.89 18.54
N LEU A 68 10.87 -30.58 18.37
CA LEU A 68 9.59 -29.94 18.08
C LEU A 68 9.27 -30.16 16.60
N ASN A 69 8.21 -30.92 16.30
CA ASN A 69 7.90 -31.33 14.93
C ASN A 69 6.87 -30.44 14.25
N THR A 70 5.93 -29.86 15.01
CA THR A 70 4.84 -29.07 14.43
C THR A 70 4.32 -28.04 15.42
N ILE A 71 3.99 -26.85 14.90
CA ILE A 71 3.29 -25.81 15.65
C ILE A 71 1.92 -25.62 15.01
N ARG A 72 0.88 -25.66 15.84
CA ARG A 72 -0.47 -25.28 15.45
C ARG A 72 -0.85 -23.99 16.17
N LEU A 73 -1.24 -22.96 15.44
CA LEU A 73 -1.82 -21.73 15.96
C LEU A 73 -3.34 -21.84 16.01
N PHE A 74 -3.94 -21.20 17.01
CA PHE A 74 -5.38 -21.04 17.17
C PHE A 74 -5.74 -19.60 16.84
N CYS A 75 -6.63 -19.39 15.87
CA CYS A 75 -6.97 -18.07 15.37
C CYS A 75 -8.27 -17.53 16.03
N ASP A 76 -8.39 -16.20 16.16
CA ASP A 76 -9.60 -15.52 16.70
C ASP A 76 -10.67 -15.20 15.66
N ASP A 77 -10.75 -16.00 14.59
CA ASP A 77 -11.80 -15.91 13.58
C ASP A 77 -13.12 -16.57 14.02
N VAL A 78 -14.19 -16.31 13.26
CA VAL A 78 -15.56 -16.77 13.54
C VAL A 78 -15.65 -18.30 13.60
N ASP A 79 -14.82 -19.00 12.84
CA ASP A 79 -14.82 -20.47 12.74
C ASP A 79 -13.83 -21.13 13.71
N ALA A 80 -13.10 -20.32 14.52
CA ALA A 80 -12.03 -20.78 15.41
C ALA A 80 -11.03 -21.68 14.66
N SER A 81 -10.55 -21.18 13.53
CA SER A 81 -9.68 -21.89 12.62
C SER A 81 -8.33 -22.19 13.27
N ASN A 82 -7.70 -23.26 12.79
CA ASN A 82 -6.38 -23.68 13.22
C ASN A 82 -5.42 -23.71 12.05
N VAL A 83 -4.26 -23.11 12.23
CA VAL A 83 -3.19 -23.04 11.22
C VAL A 83 -2.06 -23.91 11.69
N THR A 84 -1.59 -24.84 10.86
CA THR A 84 -0.57 -25.82 11.25
C THR A 84 0.63 -25.67 10.35
N SER A 85 1.82 -25.50 10.93
CA SER A 85 3.07 -25.30 10.20
C SER A 85 3.40 -26.46 9.26
N THR A 86 4.11 -26.16 8.17
CA THR A 86 4.55 -27.17 7.18
C THR A 86 5.47 -28.25 7.79
N GLU A 87 4.97 -29.49 7.66
CA GLU A 87 5.48 -30.85 7.89
C GLU A 87 6.33 -31.24 9.11
N GLY A 88 5.95 -32.43 9.60
CA GLY A 88 6.51 -33.22 10.71
C GLY A 88 5.42 -34.12 11.33
N PHE A 89 5.10 -35.28 10.73
CA PHE A 89 3.90 -36.06 11.12
C PHE A 89 4.06 -36.98 12.35
N THR A 90 5.24 -37.04 12.96
CA THR A 90 5.51 -37.85 14.16
C THR A 90 5.23 -37.07 15.45
N GLY A 91 5.18 -37.75 16.59
CA GLY A 91 4.86 -37.13 17.87
C GLY A 91 3.39 -36.97 18.19
N GLN A 92 3.12 -36.49 19.41
CA GLN A 92 1.79 -36.21 19.93
C GLN A 92 1.64 -34.71 20.22
N PHE A 93 0.48 -34.16 19.90
CA PHE A 93 0.16 -32.79 20.31
C PHE A 93 -0.03 -32.74 21.82
N GLY A 94 0.72 -31.87 22.49
CA GLY A 94 0.51 -31.56 23.91
C GLY A 94 -0.78 -30.75 24.14
N PRO A 95 -1.12 -30.34 25.36
CA PRO A 95 -2.28 -29.48 25.60
C PRO A 95 -2.11 -28.12 24.92
N GLY A 96 -3.18 -27.62 24.28
CA GLY A 96 -3.23 -26.27 23.73
C GLY A 96 -3.19 -25.20 24.83
N ARG A 97 -2.58 -24.06 24.52
CA ARG A 97 -2.51 -22.88 25.39
C ARG A 97 -3.06 -21.67 24.66
N SER A 98 -3.79 -20.82 25.35
CA SER A 98 -4.38 -19.60 24.79
C SER A 98 -4.15 -18.41 25.71
N CYS A 99 -4.06 -17.23 25.13
CA CYS A 99 -4.08 -15.96 25.83
C CYS A 99 -5.45 -15.71 26.47
N ALA A 100 -5.53 -14.71 27.35
CA ALA A 100 -6.81 -14.26 27.89
C ALA A 100 -7.73 -13.72 26.77
N ALA A 101 -9.03 -13.67 27.02
CA ALA A 101 -9.99 -13.16 26.04
C ALA A 101 -9.65 -11.71 25.65
N GLY A 102 -9.51 -11.46 24.34
CA GLY A 102 -9.13 -10.15 23.78
C GLY A 102 -7.63 -9.99 23.51
N GLU A 103 -6.79 -10.87 24.07
CA GLU A 103 -5.34 -10.85 23.91
C GLU A 103 -4.88 -11.81 22.79
N ALA A 104 -3.74 -11.52 22.18
CA ALA A 104 -3.13 -12.31 21.10
C ALA A 104 -1.66 -12.65 21.42
N LEU A 105 -1.10 -13.65 20.73
CA LEU A 105 0.34 -13.92 20.79
C LEU A 105 1.10 -12.72 20.20
N SER A 106 2.16 -12.26 20.86
CA SER A 106 2.89 -11.03 20.50
C SER A 106 4.38 -11.29 20.23
N ALA A 107 5.01 -12.25 20.90
CA ALA A 107 6.42 -12.59 20.71
C ALA A 107 6.65 -14.08 20.99
N PHE A 108 7.79 -14.62 20.57
CA PHE A 108 8.15 -16.02 20.85
C PHE A 108 9.63 -16.19 21.18
N GLN A 109 9.94 -17.37 21.72
CA GLN A 109 11.30 -17.85 21.98
C GLN A 109 11.42 -19.32 21.62
N LEU A 110 12.57 -19.68 21.07
CA LEU A 110 12.96 -21.05 20.81
C LEU A 110 13.92 -21.54 21.88
N ARG A 111 13.76 -22.81 22.27
CA ARG A 111 14.71 -23.56 23.08
C ARG A 111 15.52 -24.46 22.15
N VAL A 112 16.83 -24.31 22.17
CA VAL A 112 17.76 -25.05 21.31
C VAL A 112 18.93 -25.57 22.16
N GLN A 113 19.51 -26.70 21.78
CA GLN A 113 20.68 -27.28 22.45
C GLN A 113 21.99 -26.62 21.97
N PRO A 114 22.98 -26.36 22.84
CA PRO A 114 24.24 -25.75 22.41
C PRO A 114 25.08 -26.70 21.54
N ASN A 115 25.72 -26.15 20.51
CA ASN A 115 26.66 -26.87 19.64
C ASN A 115 27.74 -27.64 20.43
N GLY A 116 27.78 -28.96 20.28
CA GLY A 116 28.86 -29.83 20.78
C GLY A 116 28.49 -30.77 21.93
N ALA A 117 27.20 -30.94 22.27
CA ALA A 117 26.73 -31.99 23.16
C ALA A 117 26.46 -33.29 22.38
N ALA A 118 26.62 -34.45 23.01
CA ALA A 118 26.72 -35.76 22.36
C ALA A 118 25.38 -36.39 21.86
N ALA A 119 24.35 -35.58 21.63
CA ALA A 119 23.08 -35.97 20.98
C ALA A 119 22.54 -34.76 20.20
N ASP A 120 22.03 -35.01 18.99
CA ASP A 120 21.52 -34.08 17.96
C ASP A 120 21.71 -32.56 18.20
N ASN A 121 22.67 -31.96 17.49
CA ASN A 121 22.92 -30.52 17.56
C ASN A 121 22.04 -29.73 16.56
N THR A 122 20.85 -30.23 16.19
CA THR A 122 20.25 -29.85 14.89
C THR A 122 18.78 -29.45 14.91
N ALA A 123 18.14 -29.28 16.08
CA ALA A 123 16.69 -29.12 16.19
C ALA A 123 16.22 -28.10 17.26
N VAL A 124 15.07 -27.46 17.02
CA VAL A 124 14.28 -26.76 18.05
C VAL A 124 13.64 -27.78 18.95
N ASN A 125 13.88 -27.66 20.26
CA ASN A 125 13.35 -28.57 21.28
C ASN A 125 12.02 -28.09 21.86
N SER A 126 11.79 -26.78 21.88
CA SER A 126 10.56 -26.19 22.39
C SER A 126 10.36 -24.77 21.92
N ILE A 127 9.10 -24.34 21.91
CA ILE A 127 8.70 -22.95 21.68
C ILE A 127 7.77 -22.48 22.80
N ARG A 128 7.95 -21.22 23.20
CA ARG A 128 7.03 -20.49 24.06
C ARG A 128 6.67 -19.15 23.44
N PHE A 129 5.46 -18.70 23.72
CA PHE A 129 4.97 -17.41 23.26
C PHE A 129 4.72 -16.47 24.44
N ARG A 130 4.69 -15.18 24.15
CA ARG A 130 4.17 -14.13 25.02
C ARG A 130 2.87 -13.61 24.42
N CYS A 131 1.91 -13.26 25.27
CA CYS A 131 0.68 -12.59 24.89
C CYS A 131 0.84 -11.06 24.89
N THR A 132 -0.10 -10.33 24.29
CA THR A 132 -0.11 -8.85 24.26
C THR A 132 -0.21 -8.21 25.65
N ASP A 133 -0.76 -8.92 26.63
CA ASP A 133 -0.79 -8.54 28.05
C ASP A 133 0.51 -8.86 28.81
N GLY A 134 1.50 -9.45 28.13
CA GLY A 134 2.79 -9.83 28.70
C GLY A 134 2.83 -11.22 29.35
N ILE A 135 1.72 -11.97 29.39
CA ILE A 135 1.69 -13.32 29.97
C ILE A 135 2.41 -14.31 29.05
N GLU A 136 3.26 -15.16 29.62
CA GLU A 136 3.96 -16.21 28.88
C GLU A 136 3.15 -17.50 28.82
N LEU A 137 3.03 -18.06 27.61
CA LEU A 137 2.45 -19.37 27.35
C LEU A 137 3.57 -20.36 27.05
N ALA A 138 3.78 -21.31 27.95
CA ALA A 138 4.73 -22.41 27.77
C ALA A 138 4.01 -23.74 27.51
N SER A 139 4.51 -24.48 26.53
CA SER A 139 4.09 -25.86 26.25
C SER A 139 4.98 -26.86 26.96
N ALA A 140 4.50 -28.10 27.13
CA ALA A 140 5.21 -29.18 27.80
C ALA A 140 6.34 -29.82 26.96
N GLY A 141 6.84 -29.11 25.92
CA GLY A 141 7.88 -29.61 25.02
C GLY A 141 9.19 -30.00 25.71
N ASN A 142 10.19 -30.39 24.93
CA ASN A 142 11.45 -30.87 25.48
C ASN A 142 12.13 -29.81 26.38
N GLN A 143 12.62 -30.25 27.53
CA GLN A 143 13.26 -29.39 28.53
C GLN A 143 14.77 -29.26 28.33
N GLN A 144 15.36 -30.01 27.39
CA GLN A 144 16.78 -29.96 27.06
C GLN A 144 17.12 -28.72 26.21
N GLY A 145 18.32 -28.18 26.43
CA GLY A 145 18.76 -26.92 25.82
C GLY A 145 18.32 -25.67 26.59
N THR A 146 18.61 -24.50 26.03
CA THR A 146 18.33 -23.19 26.65
C THR A 146 17.45 -22.33 25.76
N PHE A 147 16.52 -21.57 26.35
CA PHE A 147 15.79 -20.54 25.61
C PHE A 147 16.73 -19.40 25.22
N GLY A 148 16.61 -18.94 23.96
CA GLY A 148 17.27 -17.73 23.48
C GLY A 148 16.62 -16.44 23.98
N THR A 149 16.89 -15.33 23.29
CA THR A 149 16.19 -14.05 23.51
C THR A 149 14.81 -14.07 22.84
N TYR A 150 13.87 -13.28 23.37
CA TYR A 150 12.58 -13.11 22.72
C TYR A 150 12.79 -12.43 21.38
N SER A 151 11.94 -12.76 20.42
CA SER A 151 11.74 -11.94 19.23
C SER A 151 11.30 -10.53 19.62
N ASP A 152 11.31 -9.59 18.67
CA ASP A 152 10.64 -8.32 18.86
C ASP A 152 9.14 -8.52 19.14
N ASP A 153 8.53 -7.58 19.87
CA ASP A 153 7.11 -7.63 20.20
C ASP A 153 6.25 -7.18 19.00
N CYS A 154 5.36 -8.04 18.55
CA CYS A 154 4.30 -7.75 17.59
C CYS A 154 3.06 -7.22 18.33
N LEU A 155 2.96 -5.89 18.45
CA LEU A 155 1.92 -5.22 19.26
C LEU A 155 0.49 -5.45 18.75
N THR A 156 0.31 -5.76 17.47
CA THR A 156 -0.99 -6.05 16.86
C THR A 156 -1.38 -7.52 16.95
N GLY A 157 -0.45 -8.40 17.35
CA GLY A 157 -0.64 -9.84 17.42
C GLY A 157 -0.06 -10.56 16.20
N ILE A 158 0.57 -11.71 16.46
CA ILE A 158 1.06 -12.66 15.47
C ILE A 158 -0.14 -13.25 14.73
N CYS A 159 -0.07 -13.34 13.42
CA CYS A 159 -1.15 -13.85 12.57
C CYS A 159 -0.80 -15.12 11.81
N GLY A 160 0.43 -15.61 11.97
CA GLY A 160 0.94 -16.64 11.10
C GLY A 160 2.37 -16.99 11.43
N ILE A 161 2.81 -18.09 10.85
CA ILE A 161 4.08 -18.70 11.15
C ILE A 161 4.75 -19.21 9.87
N GLN A 162 6.06 -19.10 9.82
CA GLN A 162 6.88 -19.75 8.81
C GLN A 162 7.94 -20.58 9.53
N THR A 163 8.26 -21.75 8.98
CA THR A 163 9.16 -22.71 9.63
C THR A 163 10.26 -23.19 8.69
N LEU A 164 11.47 -23.36 9.23
CA LEU A 164 12.62 -23.90 8.51
C LEU A 164 12.75 -25.41 8.79
N VAL A 165 12.81 -26.26 7.75
CA VAL A 165 12.87 -27.73 7.85
C VAL A 165 13.89 -28.32 6.86
N LYS A 166 14.51 -29.48 7.15
CA LYS A 166 15.44 -30.16 6.21
C LYS A 166 14.68 -31.14 5.30
N PRO A 167 15.00 -31.23 3.98
CA PRO A 167 14.34 -32.16 3.06
C PRO A 167 14.71 -33.64 3.31
N GLU A 168 13.79 -34.56 2.98
CA GLU A 168 13.91 -36.01 3.25
C GLU A 168 15.13 -36.66 2.56
N ASP A 169 15.98 -37.31 3.35
CA ASP A 169 16.85 -38.39 2.88
C ASP A 169 16.44 -39.72 3.54
N VAL A 170 16.41 -40.79 2.76
CA VAL A 170 15.76 -42.07 3.09
C VAL A 170 16.63 -42.92 4.02
N SER A 171 16.95 -42.42 5.21
CA SER A 171 17.21 -43.23 6.40
C SER A 171 17.52 -42.32 7.59
N VAL A 172 16.59 -42.34 8.56
CA VAL A 172 16.75 -41.82 9.93
C VAL A 172 16.72 -40.29 10.05
N ASP A 173 15.57 -39.82 10.56
CA ASP A 173 15.34 -38.57 11.29
C ASP A 173 15.45 -37.24 10.51
N ASN A 174 14.30 -36.69 10.10
CA ASN A 174 14.19 -35.38 9.44
C ASN A 174 13.02 -34.54 9.98
N THR A 175 12.62 -34.72 11.25
CA THR A 175 11.34 -34.15 11.75
C THR A 175 11.48 -32.86 12.56
N ALA A 176 12.68 -32.30 12.68
CA ALA A 176 12.92 -31.14 13.51
C ALA A 176 12.60 -29.80 12.82
N LEU A 177 11.83 -28.95 13.51
CA LEU A 177 11.79 -27.51 13.25
C LEU A 177 13.17 -26.91 13.56
N ASN A 178 13.75 -26.16 12.63
CA ASN A 178 15.09 -25.57 12.79
C ASN A 178 15.04 -24.09 13.15
N ASP A 179 14.02 -23.37 12.67
CA ASP A 179 13.75 -21.98 13.01
C ASP A 179 12.27 -21.62 12.77
N VAL A 180 11.83 -20.51 13.36
CA VAL A 180 10.47 -20.00 13.29
C VAL A 180 10.49 -18.50 13.02
N HIS A 181 9.65 -18.05 12.10
CA HIS A 181 9.28 -16.64 11.96
C HIS A 181 7.82 -16.44 12.38
N GLY A 182 7.53 -15.36 13.11
CA GLY A 182 6.16 -14.89 13.35
C GLY A 182 5.80 -13.76 12.38
N GLY A 183 4.65 -13.86 11.73
CA GLY A 183 4.14 -12.81 10.82
C GLY A 183 3.11 -11.90 11.50
N ASN A 184 3.03 -10.65 11.07
CA ASN A 184 1.92 -9.72 11.35
C ASN A 184 1.05 -9.56 10.10
N SER A 185 -0.23 -9.91 10.17
CA SER A 185 -1.20 -9.67 9.11
C SER A 185 -1.96 -8.43 9.49
N ILE A 186 -1.39 -7.31 9.12
CA ILE A 186 -2.28 -6.29 8.57
C ILE A 186 -2.47 -6.76 7.13
N ASN A 187 -3.55 -7.53 6.91
CA ASN A 187 -4.12 -7.93 5.62
C ASN A 187 -3.54 -9.19 4.96
N ALA A 188 -4.20 -10.32 5.15
CA ALA A 188 -4.44 -11.20 4.01
C ALA A 188 -5.61 -10.57 3.20
N GLU A 189 -5.40 -10.47 1.89
CA GLU A 189 -6.19 -9.73 0.87
C GLU A 189 -6.20 -8.18 0.85
N TYR A 190 -5.07 -7.53 1.15
CA TYR A 190 -4.82 -6.21 0.56
C TYR A 190 -3.42 -6.20 -0.04
N ASN A 191 -3.34 -6.39 -1.37
CA ASN A 191 -2.13 -6.23 -2.17
C ASN A 191 -1.26 -5.11 -1.60
N ASP A 192 0.00 -5.45 -1.32
CA ASP A 192 1.05 -4.54 -0.84
C ASP A 192 0.91 -3.18 -1.49
N LEU A 193 0.42 -2.19 -0.75
CA LEU A 193 0.30 -0.83 -1.26
C LEU A 193 1.71 -0.37 -1.67
N SER A 194 1.90 -0.12 -2.96
CA SER A 194 3.18 0.26 -3.52
C SER A 194 3.54 1.69 -3.11
N ILE A 195 4.17 1.85 -1.94
CA ILE A 195 4.64 3.15 -1.43
C ILE A 195 6.13 3.15 -1.14
N LEU A 196 6.72 4.34 -1.19
CA LEU A 196 8.13 4.49 -0.83
C LEU A 196 8.36 4.17 0.65
N PRO A 197 9.49 3.57 1.04
CA PRO A 197 9.80 3.29 2.45
C PRO A 197 9.73 4.52 3.36
N SER A 198 10.07 5.71 2.84
CA SER A 198 9.95 6.95 3.60
C SER A 198 8.49 7.37 3.83
N HIS A 199 7.57 7.03 2.92
CA HIS A 199 6.15 7.23 3.12
C HIS A 199 5.63 6.23 4.16
N ALA A 200 5.94 4.94 4.02
CA ALA A 200 5.55 3.91 4.98
C ALA A 200 5.95 4.27 6.42
N LYS A 201 7.21 4.67 6.64
CA LYS A 201 7.73 5.12 7.95
C LYS A 201 7.02 6.34 8.55
N ASN A 202 6.25 7.09 7.76
CA ASN A 202 5.52 8.28 8.20
C ASN A 202 4.01 8.16 8.00
N ALA A 203 3.49 7.01 7.54
CA ALA A 203 2.07 6.81 7.26
C ALA A 203 1.21 7.03 8.49
N GLU A 204 1.71 6.64 9.68
CA GLU A 204 1.03 6.87 10.96
C GLU A 204 0.71 8.36 11.22
N LYS A 205 1.55 9.29 10.73
CA LYS A 205 1.28 10.73 10.89
C LYS A 205 0.06 11.16 10.09
N ILE A 206 -0.11 10.62 8.88
CA ILE A 206 -1.28 10.89 8.05
C ILE A 206 -2.51 10.22 8.69
N TYR A 207 -2.37 8.98 9.15
CA TYR A 207 -3.43 8.22 9.81
C TYR A 207 -3.94 8.89 11.11
N ARG A 208 -3.06 9.57 11.86
CA ARG A 208 -3.42 10.25 13.11
C ARG A 208 -3.79 11.73 12.94
N MET A 209 -3.67 12.29 11.74
CA MET A 209 -4.00 13.69 11.47
C MET A 209 -5.45 13.97 11.86
N LYS A 210 -5.72 15.07 12.58
CA LYS A 210 -7.09 15.38 13.03
C LYS A 210 -7.88 16.08 11.93
N PRO A 211 -8.95 15.47 11.39
CA PRO A 211 -9.87 16.17 10.50
C PRO A 211 -10.63 17.26 11.26
N ARG A 212 -11.04 18.31 10.56
CA ARG A 212 -11.91 19.38 11.06
C ARG A 212 -13.21 19.38 10.27
N SER A 213 -14.29 19.84 10.89
CA SER A 213 -15.63 19.83 10.28
C SER A 213 -15.76 20.71 9.03
N ASP A 214 -14.84 21.67 8.86
CA ASP A 214 -14.77 22.56 7.70
C ASP A 214 -13.63 22.22 6.73
N ASP A 215 -12.96 21.08 6.93
CA ASP A 215 -12.03 20.54 5.94
C ASP A 215 -12.78 19.97 4.74
N VAL A 216 -12.11 20.02 3.59
CA VAL A 216 -12.44 19.20 2.42
C VAL A 216 -11.22 18.39 2.03
N TRP A 217 -11.39 17.07 1.97
CA TRP A 217 -10.35 16.13 1.58
C TRP A 217 -10.55 15.72 0.12
N LEU A 218 -9.54 15.95 -0.72
CA LEU A 218 -9.52 15.49 -2.11
C LEU A 218 -8.69 14.23 -2.22
N LEU A 219 -9.34 13.12 -2.55
CA LEU A 219 -8.72 11.82 -2.75
C LEU A 219 -8.75 11.46 -4.23
N THR A 220 -7.62 11.02 -4.76
CA THR A 220 -7.55 10.48 -6.13
C THR A 220 -6.40 9.50 -6.22
N PHE A 221 -6.52 8.45 -7.01
CA PHE A 221 -5.31 7.81 -7.54
C PHE A 221 -4.52 8.85 -8.36
N PRO A 222 -3.17 8.83 -8.38
CA PRO A 222 -2.38 9.77 -9.17
C PRO A 222 -2.91 9.92 -10.61
N LYS A 223 -2.94 11.17 -11.08
CA LYS A 223 -3.31 11.55 -12.47
C LYS A 223 -4.79 11.44 -12.85
N CYS A 224 -5.68 11.34 -11.87
CA CYS A 224 -7.14 11.36 -12.08
C CYS A 224 -7.79 12.76 -12.05
N GLY A 225 -7.03 13.86 -12.19
CA GLY A 225 -7.59 15.23 -12.23
C GLY A 225 -7.35 16.07 -10.98
N THR A 226 -6.50 15.61 -10.08
CA THR A 226 -6.32 16.19 -8.74
C THR A 226 -5.98 17.68 -8.72
N THR A 227 -5.12 18.17 -9.62
CA THR A 227 -4.77 19.60 -9.71
C THR A 227 -5.97 20.47 -10.06
N TRP A 228 -6.80 19.98 -10.99
CA TRP A 228 -7.99 20.67 -11.46
C TRP A 228 -9.02 20.80 -10.34
N THR A 229 -9.27 19.68 -9.65
CA THR A 229 -10.21 19.63 -8.54
C THR A 229 -9.68 20.38 -7.31
N CYS A 230 -8.38 20.39 -7.03
CA CYS A 230 -7.83 21.22 -5.95
C CYS A 230 -8.10 22.70 -6.16
N GLU A 231 -7.94 23.21 -7.38
CA GLU A 231 -8.26 24.61 -7.66
C GLU A 231 -9.74 24.90 -7.42
N LEU A 232 -10.61 24.05 -7.94
CA LEU A 232 -12.05 24.13 -7.73
C LEU A 232 -12.40 24.17 -6.25
N LEU A 233 -11.97 23.18 -5.48
CA LEU A 233 -12.31 23.07 -4.05
C LEU A 233 -11.77 24.24 -3.25
N TRP A 234 -10.54 24.71 -3.55
CA TRP A 234 -9.97 25.84 -2.83
C TRP A 234 -10.74 27.12 -3.12
N LEU A 235 -11.10 27.40 -4.37
CA LEU A 235 -11.91 28.57 -4.73
C LEU A 235 -13.30 28.50 -4.08
N LEU A 236 -13.97 27.34 -4.10
CA LEU A 236 -15.27 27.17 -3.43
C LEU A 236 -15.19 27.40 -1.91
N GLN A 237 -14.13 26.90 -1.27
CA GLN A 237 -13.93 27.07 0.17
C GLN A 237 -13.58 28.50 0.56
N ASN A 238 -12.96 29.26 -0.34
CA ASN A 238 -12.48 30.63 -0.12
C ASN A 238 -13.28 31.67 -0.92
N ASN A 239 -14.58 31.42 -1.13
CA ASN A 239 -15.53 32.38 -1.72
C ASN A 239 -15.06 32.98 -3.06
N CYS A 240 -14.53 32.13 -3.94
CA CYS A 240 -14.04 32.52 -5.25
C CYS A 240 -12.96 33.62 -5.21
N ASP A 241 -12.06 33.59 -4.21
CA ASP A 241 -10.90 34.47 -4.14
C ASP A 241 -9.83 34.13 -5.21
N PHE A 242 -10.08 34.57 -6.44
CA PHE A 242 -9.17 34.40 -7.57
C PHE A 242 -7.86 35.19 -7.41
N GLU A 243 -7.85 36.28 -6.64
CA GLU A 243 -6.67 37.11 -6.46
C GLU A 243 -5.62 36.34 -5.65
N THR A 244 -6.01 35.78 -4.51
CA THR A 244 -5.11 34.94 -3.71
C THR A 244 -4.74 33.66 -4.45
N ALA A 245 -5.68 33.02 -5.16
CA ALA A 245 -5.40 31.82 -5.96
C ALA A 245 -4.34 32.04 -7.05
N SER A 246 -4.26 33.25 -7.61
CA SER A 246 -3.27 33.62 -8.63
C SER A 246 -1.87 33.87 -8.04
N LYS A 247 -1.78 34.33 -6.78
CA LYS A 247 -0.52 34.72 -6.13
C LYS A 247 0.13 33.58 -5.36
N LEU A 248 -0.67 32.68 -4.80
CA LEU A 248 -0.20 31.58 -3.96
C LEU A 248 -0.25 30.26 -4.74
N GLY A 249 0.88 29.55 -4.80
CA GLY A 249 0.96 28.27 -5.50
C GLY A 249 0.06 27.20 -4.89
N LEU A 250 -0.44 26.29 -5.73
CA LEU A 250 -1.43 25.29 -5.34
C LEU A 250 -0.96 24.40 -4.17
N GLY A 251 0.33 24.06 -4.08
CA GLY A 251 0.86 23.24 -2.98
C GLY A 251 0.76 23.88 -1.59
N MET A 252 0.62 25.21 -1.52
CA MET A 252 0.38 25.93 -0.26
C MET A 252 -1.12 26.08 0.04
N ARG A 253 -1.95 26.16 -1.00
CA ARG A 253 -3.41 26.28 -0.92
C ARG A 253 -4.10 24.94 -0.62
N ALA A 254 -3.62 23.87 -1.25
CA ALA A 254 -4.10 22.50 -1.10
C ALA A 254 -2.91 21.54 -0.85
N PRO A 255 -2.43 21.43 0.40
CA PRO A 255 -1.25 20.64 0.74
C PRO A 255 -1.37 19.17 0.36
N PHE A 256 -0.31 18.64 -0.26
CA PHE A 256 -0.15 17.21 -0.57
C PHE A 256 0.67 16.54 0.54
N LEU A 257 -0.01 15.75 1.37
CA LEU A 257 0.51 15.24 2.64
C LEU A 257 1.76 14.37 2.48
N GLU A 258 1.87 13.66 1.37
CA GLU A 258 2.96 12.73 1.10
C GLU A 258 4.21 13.42 0.55
N MET A 259 4.13 14.68 0.08
CA MET A 259 5.26 15.38 -0.54
C MET A 259 6.58 15.30 0.26
N PRO A 260 6.59 15.48 1.59
CA PRO A 260 7.82 15.40 2.38
C PRO A 260 8.45 13.99 2.38
N TYR A 261 7.64 12.97 2.09
CA TYR A 261 8.01 11.56 2.14
C TYR A 261 8.31 10.98 0.75
N LEU A 262 7.97 11.70 -0.33
CA LEU A 262 8.32 11.32 -1.70
C LEU A 262 9.80 11.49 -2.03
N ASN A 263 10.62 11.94 -1.07
CA ASN A 263 12.03 12.18 -1.31
C ASN A 263 12.92 11.89 -0.09
N SER A 264 13.85 10.95 -0.26
CA SER A 264 14.91 10.64 0.71
C SER A 264 16.11 11.60 0.61
N LYS A 265 16.42 12.11 -0.59
CA LYS A 265 17.52 13.05 -0.88
C LYS A 265 17.24 14.51 -0.50
N ILE A 266 15.98 14.86 -0.19
CA ILE A 266 15.55 16.20 0.24
C ILE A 266 15.37 16.27 1.77
N GLN A 267 16.03 15.40 2.54
CA GLN A 267 15.92 15.43 4.01
C GLN A 267 16.18 16.85 4.59
N ALA A 268 17.15 17.58 4.03
CA ALA A 268 17.49 18.96 4.39
C ALA A 268 16.46 20.05 3.98
N LYS A 269 15.45 19.75 3.15
CA LYS A 269 14.34 20.69 2.84
C LYS A 269 12.97 20.18 3.27
N ARG A 270 12.88 19.05 3.99
CA ARG A 270 11.60 18.54 4.52
C ARG A 270 10.91 19.58 5.42
N GLU A 271 11.69 20.30 6.21
CA GLU A 271 11.22 21.42 7.04
C GLU A 271 10.73 22.62 6.23
N MET A 272 11.00 22.70 4.92
CA MET A 272 10.46 23.76 4.05
C MET A 272 9.16 23.34 3.34
N LEU A 273 8.88 22.04 3.26
CA LEU A 273 7.65 21.51 2.67
C LEU A 273 6.48 21.59 3.65
N MET A 274 5.26 21.53 3.13
CA MET A 274 4.05 21.37 3.93
C MET A 274 3.94 19.92 4.40
N ASN A 275 4.38 19.64 5.62
CA ASN A 275 4.19 18.36 6.30
C ASN A 275 2.90 18.37 7.13
N VAL A 276 2.51 17.20 7.67
CA VAL A 276 1.28 17.06 8.47
C VAL A 276 1.23 18.09 9.60
N ASP A 277 2.31 18.26 10.38
CA ASP A 277 2.36 19.19 11.51
C ASP A 277 2.05 20.64 11.10
N LYS A 278 2.57 21.10 9.96
CA LYS A 278 2.28 22.44 9.43
C LYS A 278 0.86 22.55 8.88
N VAL A 279 0.36 21.48 8.25
CA VAL A 279 -1.03 21.44 7.76
C VAL A 279 -2.02 21.48 8.94
N GLU A 280 -1.67 20.90 10.09
CA GLU A 280 -2.44 21.03 11.33
C GLU A 280 -2.42 22.45 11.92
N GLN A 281 -1.46 23.29 11.56
CA GLN A 281 -1.39 24.69 11.99
C GLN A 281 -2.05 25.67 11.01
N LEU A 282 -2.45 25.22 9.81
CA LEU A 282 -3.14 26.08 8.86
C LEU A 282 -4.49 26.54 9.42
N PRO A 283 -4.90 27.79 9.12
CA PRO A 283 -6.26 28.24 9.42
C PRO A 283 -7.26 27.41 8.61
N SER A 284 -8.44 27.22 9.19
CA SER A 284 -9.58 26.66 8.45
C SER A 284 -10.21 27.71 7.52
N PRO A 285 -10.93 27.29 6.46
CA PRO A 285 -11.11 25.90 6.01
C PRO A 285 -9.89 25.36 5.25
N ARG A 286 -9.54 24.08 5.45
CA ARG A 286 -8.42 23.44 4.74
C ARG A 286 -8.92 22.63 3.54
N VAL A 287 -8.15 22.66 2.45
CA VAL A 287 -8.25 21.67 1.37
C VAL A 287 -7.06 20.75 1.49
N VAL A 288 -7.27 19.48 1.83
CA VAL A 288 -6.21 18.49 2.07
C VAL A 288 -6.20 17.48 0.93
N ARG A 289 -5.04 17.18 0.36
CA ARG A 289 -4.94 16.38 -0.87
C ARG A 289 -3.96 15.21 -0.74
N PRO A 290 -4.35 14.08 -0.11
CA PRO A 290 -3.56 12.87 -0.22
C PRO A 290 -3.93 12.04 -1.45
N HIS A 291 -2.97 11.25 -1.91
CA HIS A 291 -3.16 10.11 -2.80
C HIS A 291 -3.18 8.77 -2.02
N THR A 292 -3.00 8.81 -0.69
CA THR A 292 -3.16 7.67 0.22
C THR A 292 -4.59 7.11 0.18
N PRO A 293 -4.77 5.78 0.12
CA PRO A 293 -6.09 5.13 0.12
C PRO A 293 -6.82 5.31 1.45
N ILE A 294 -8.15 5.15 1.45
CA ILE A 294 -9.03 5.59 2.56
C ILE A 294 -8.70 4.87 3.88
N HIS A 295 -8.41 3.57 3.85
CA HIS A 295 -8.09 2.76 5.02
C HIS A 295 -6.80 3.19 5.74
N LEU A 296 -5.94 3.97 5.07
CA LEU A 296 -4.72 4.55 5.65
C LEU A 296 -4.89 6.04 6.03
N LEU A 297 -6.11 6.58 5.93
CA LEU A 297 -6.47 7.92 6.42
C LEU A 297 -7.08 7.83 7.83
N PRO A 298 -7.32 8.98 8.50
CA PRO A 298 -7.94 8.99 9.82
C PRO A 298 -9.26 8.20 9.84
N PRO A 299 -9.45 7.24 10.77
CA PRO A 299 -10.66 6.42 10.81
C PRO A 299 -11.96 7.22 10.96
N THR A 300 -11.88 8.38 11.63
CA THR A 300 -13.01 9.30 11.86
C THR A 300 -13.23 10.30 10.73
N LEU A 301 -12.49 10.19 9.61
CA LEU A 301 -12.54 11.16 8.52
C LEU A 301 -13.96 11.41 8.03
N PHE A 302 -14.71 10.33 7.77
CA PHE A 302 -16.07 10.40 7.24
C PHE A 302 -17.11 10.84 8.27
N ASP A 303 -16.81 10.77 9.57
CA ASP A 303 -17.68 11.28 10.63
C ASP A 303 -17.58 12.81 10.77
N ILE A 304 -16.46 13.39 10.34
CA ILE A 304 -16.10 14.78 10.64
C ILE A 304 -16.12 15.64 9.38
N ALA A 305 -15.47 15.22 8.29
CA ALA A 305 -15.16 16.08 7.15
C ALA A 305 -15.76 15.56 5.84
N LYS A 306 -15.86 16.45 4.86
CA LYS A 306 -16.30 16.09 3.50
C LYS A 306 -15.13 15.57 2.68
N VAL A 307 -15.38 14.52 1.90
CA VAL A 307 -14.42 13.87 1.01
C VAL A 307 -14.92 13.97 -0.42
N VAL A 308 -14.08 14.45 -1.32
CA VAL A 308 -14.30 14.43 -2.77
C VAL A 308 -13.33 13.42 -3.35
N TYR A 309 -13.86 12.41 -4.04
CA TYR A 309 -13.05 11.42 -4.75
C TYR A 309 -13.18 11.62 -6.26
N VAL A 310 -12.04 11.69 -6.97
CA VAL A 310 -12.04 11.76 -8.45
C VAL A 310 -11.42 10.51 -9.04
N ALA A 311 -12.24 9.74 -9.74
CA ALA A 311 -11.83 8.60 -10.55
C ALA A 311 -11.59 9.03 -12.00
N ARG A 312 -10.83 8.25 -12.76
CA ARG A 312 -10.59 8.46 -14.19
C ARG A 312 -10.40 7.13 -14.87
N ASN A 313 -10.76 7.04 -16.15
CA ASN A 313 -10.56 5.81 -16.90
C ASN A 313 -9.09 5.35 -16.85
N PRO A 314 -8.81 4.06 -16.55
CA PRO A 314 -7.45 3.56 -16.34
C PRO A 314 -6.54 3.76 -17.55
N LYS A 315 -7.07 3.68 -18.78
CA LYS A 315 -6.29 3.81 -20.01
C LYS A 315 -5.63 5.19 -20.11
N ASP A 316 -6.39 6.26 -19.88
CA ASP A 316 -5.84 7.62 -19.87
C ASP A 316 -4.98 7.90 -18.62
N VAL A 317 -5.26 7.23 -17.49
CA VAL A 317 -4.41 7.31 -16.29
C VAL A 317 -3.02 6.77 -16.59
N ILE A 318 -2.91 5.57 -17.17
CA ILE A 318 -1.63 4.96 -17.58
C ILE A 318 -0.82 5.91 -18.45
N VAL A 319 -1.42 6.44 -19.53
CA VAL A 319 -0.76 7.41 -20.41
C VAL A 319 -0.34 8.66 -19.67
N SER A 320 -1.23 9.24 -18.87
CA SER A 320 -0.91 10.47 -18.13
C SER A 320 0.16 10.25 -17.07
N TYR A 321 0.26 9.05 -16.49
CA TYR A 321 1.22 8.73 -15.46
C TYR A 321 2.59 8.38 -16.04
N TYR A 322 2.63 7.72 -17.19
CA TYR A 322 3.84 7.57 -17.99
C TYR A 322 4.47 8.93 -18.31
N PHE A 323 3.73 9.86 -18.92
CA PHE A 323 4.28 11.19 -19.24
C PHE A 323 4.66 12.00 -18.00
N HIS A 324 3.98 11.77 -16.87
CA HIS A 324 4.37 12.38 -15.61
C HIS A 324 5.71 11.83 -15.10
N HIS A 325 5.96 10.52 -15.20
CA HIS A 325 7.24 9.92 -14.88
C HIS A 325 8.37 10.35 -15.83
N LYS A 326 8.06 10.60 -17.10
CA LYS A 326 9.02 11.22 -18.04
C LYS A 326 9.30 12.68 -17.70
N LEU A 327 8.35 13.40 -17.11
CA LEU A 327 8.48 14.83 -16.79
C LEU A 327 9.21 15.08 -15.46
N ILE A 328 8.86 14.35 -14.39
CA ILE A 328 9.47 14.54 -13.07
C ILE A 328 10.83 13.84 -13.05
N LYS A 329 11.93 14.61 -13.02
CA LYS A 329 13.29 14.03 -13.07
C LYS A 329 13.57 13.04 -11.95
N LEU A 330 13.01 13.31 -10.77
CA LEU A 330 13.19 12.48 -9.59
C LEU A 330 12.68 11.05 -9.79
N HIS A 331 11.68 10.83 -10.64
CA HIS A 331 11.12 9.51 -10.86
C HIS A 331 12.09 8.60 -11.62
N GLY A 332 13.05 9.17 -12.37
CA GLY A 332 14.13 8.41 -13.00
C GLY A 332 13.70 7.41 -14.09
N PHE A 333 12.42 7.43 -14.52
CA PHE A 333 11.90 6.46 -15.46
C PHE A 333 12.38 6.74 -16.89
N THR A 334 13.10 5.78 -17.47
CA THR A 334 13.64 5.88 -18.83
C THR A 334 12.96 4.98 -19.84
N GLY A 335 12.10 4.06 -19.38
CA GLY A 335 11.41 3.08 -20.21
C GLY A 335 10.35 3.65 -21.16
N THR A 336 9.72 2.73 -21.88
CA THR A 336 8.64 2.92 -22.85
C THR A 336 7.27 2.98 -22.17
N LEU A 337 6.24 3.38 -22.93
CA LEU A 337 4.86 3.36 -22.44
C LEU A 337 4.37 1.93 -22.15
N GLU A 338 4.77 0.96 -22.97
CA GLU A 338 4.35 -0.43 -22.79
C GLU A 338 4.93 -1.04 -21.51
N GLU A 339 6.23 -0.80 -21.24
CA GLU A 339 6.86 -1.19 -19.97
C GLU A 339 6.17 -0.50 -18.78
N PHE A 340 5.87 0.80 -18.89
CA PHE A 340 5.14 1.52 -17.84
C PHE A 340 3.73 0.96 -17.61
N ALA A 341 3.00 0.62 -18.69
CA ALA A 341 1.69 0.01 -18.59
C ALA A 341 1.75 -1.36 -17.91
N GLN A 342 2.81 -2.14 -18.16
CA GLN A 342 3.02 -3.41 -17.49
C GLN A 342 3.24 -3.21 -15.99
N PHE A 343 4.17 -2.32 -15.58
CA PHE A 343 4.36 -1.96 -14.17
C PHE A 343 3.07 -1.49 -13.50
N PHE A 344 2.22 -0.76 -14.23
CA PHE A 344 0.93 -0.30 -13.72
C PHE A 344 -0.05 -1.47 -13.50
N MET A 345 -0.11 -2.44 -14.42
CA MET A 345 -1.00 -3.60 -14.32
C MET A 345 -0.54 -4.62 -13.28
N ASP A 346 0.77 -4.67 -13.01
CA ASP A 346 1.41 -5.52 -12.00
C ASP A 346 1.44 -4.88 -10.60
N ASP A 347 0.75 -3.75 -10.41
CA ASP A 347 0.70 -2.99 -9.16
C ASP A 347 2.06 -2.47 -8.65
N GLU A 348 3.04 -2.29 -9.53
CA GLU A 348 4.41 -1.84 -9.20
C GLU A 348 4.62 -0.31 -9.33
N VAL A 349 3.53 0.45 -9.46
CA VAL A 349 3.59 1.93 -9.49
C VAL A 349 3.18 2.53 -8.15
N TYR A 350 3.68 3.73 -7.85
CA TYR A 350 3.36 4.40 -6.59
C TYR A 350 1.84 4.55 -6.36
N ASN A 351 1.38 4.17 -5.16
CA ASN A 351 0.00 4.05 -4.68
C ASN A 351 -0.88 2.98 -5.36
N ALA A 352 -0.31 2.08 -6.16
CA ALA A 352 -1.00 0.88 -6.61
C ALA A 352 -1.28 -0.08 -5.44
N PRO A 353 -2.33 -0.92 -5.51
CA PRO A 353 -3.15 -1.21 -6.69
C PRO A 353 -4.14 -0.12 -7.10
N PHE A 354 -4.26 0.12 -8.41
CA PHE A 354 -5.19 1.11 -8.96
C PHE A 354 -6.66 0.81 -8.63
N PHE A 355 -7.09 -0.43 -8.86
CA PHE A 355 -8.50 -0.80 -8.69
C PHE A 355 -8.89 -0.90 -7.21
N THR A 356 -8.05 -1.46 -6.34
CA THR A 356 -8.31 -1.48 -4.89
C THR A 356 -8.52 -0.06 -4.36
N HIS A 357 -7.67 0.89 -4.75
CA HIS A 357 -7.79 2.29 -4.34
C HIS A 357 -9.13 2.91 -4.78
N ILE A 358 -9.60 2.64 -6.00
CA ILE A 358 -10.86 3.21 -6.50
C ILE A 358 -12.08 2.49 -5.94
N LEU A 359 -12.04 1.16 -5.86
CA LEU A 359 -13.15 0.34 -5.38
C LEU A 359 -13.43 0.61 -3.89
N GLU A 360 -12.39 0.91 -3.11
CA GLU A 360 -12.56 1.37 -1.73
C GLU A 360 -13.40 2.65 -1.68
N ALA A 361 -13.08 3.66 -2.48
CA ALA A 361 -13.86 4.89 -2.55
C ALA A 361 -15.25 4.68 -3.16
N TRP A 362 -15.36 3.81 -4.15
CA TRP A 362 -16.61 3.45 -4.81
C TRP A 362 -17.59 2.75 -3.85
N SER A 363 -17.09 1.97 -2.90
CA SER A 363 -17.90 1.35 -1.84
C SER A 363 -18.53 2.38 -0.91
N LYS A 364 -17.93 3.58 -0.79
CA LYS A 364 -18.40 4.69 0.05
C LYS A 364 -19.13 5.78 -0.74
N ARG A 365 -19.39 5.60 -2.04
CA ARG A 365 -19.95 6.64 -2.92
C ARG A 365 -21.30 7.21 -2.46
N GLU A 366 -22.08 6.41 -1.74
CA GLU A 366 -23.40 6.80 -1.20
C GLU A 366 -23.32 7.41 0.21
N HIS A 367 -22.12 7.47 0.80
CA HIS A 367 -21.92 8.08 2.11
C HIS A 367 -22.21 9.59 2.05
N PRO A 368 -22.93 10.19 3.02
CA PRO A 368 -23.34 11.60 2.96
C PRO A 368 -22.16 12.59 2.90
N ASN A 369 -21.00 12.20 3.43
CA ASN A 369 -19.75 12.96 3.36
C ASN A 369 -18.81 12.53 2.22
N MET A 370 -19.28 11.75 1.24
CA MET A 370 -18.54 11.39 0.02
C MET A 370 -19.19 12.03 -1.20
N HIS A 371 -18.39 12.70 -2.03
CA HIS A 371 -18.75 13.05 -3.39
C HIS A 371 -17.79 12.34 -4.35
N PHE A 372 -18.27 11.24 -4.93
CA PHE A 372 -17.53 10.49 -5.95
C PHE A 372 -17.88 11.05 -7.33
N MET A 373 -16.87 11.44 -8.11
CA MET A 373 -17.03 11.97 -9.45
C MET A 373 -15.97 11.41 -10.41
N PHE A 374 -16.24 11.47 -11.70
CA PHE A 374 -15.28 11.09 -12.73
C PHE A 374 -14.62 12.32 -13.35
N PHE A 375 -13.34 12.19 -13.73
CA PHE A 375 -12.64 13.19 -14.54
C PHE A 375 -13.41 13.47 -15.84
N GLU A 376 -13.98 12.42 -16.41
CA GLU A 376 -14.79 12.47 -17.62
C GLU A 376 -16.05 13.31 -17.47
N ASP A 377 -16.65 13.36 -16.28
CA ASP A 377 -17.83 14.19 -16.03
C ASP A 377 -17.47 15.68 -16.09
N MET A 378 -16.32 16.06 -15.51
CA MET A 378 -15.81 17.44 -15.62
C MET A 378 -15.51 17.81 -17.07
N LYS A 379 -15.00 16.86 -17.88
CA LYS A 379 -14.77 17.08 -19.30
C LYS A 379 -16.06 17.21 -20.10
N LYS A 380 -17.09 16.45 -19.73
CA LYS A 380 -18.38 16.42 -20.42
C LYS A 380 -19.23 17.66 -20.11
N ASN A 381 -19.28 18.07 -18.85
CA ASN A 381 -20.06 19.23 -18.39
C ASN A 381 -19.41 19.86 -17.14
N LEU A 382 -18.37 20.67 -17.36
CA LEU A 382 -17.63 21.32 -16.28
C LEU A 382 -18.54 22.15 -15.35
N ARG A 383 -19.41 22.97 -15.93
CA ARG A 383 -20.31 23.84 -15.16
C ARG A 383 -21.24 23.03 -14.25
N GLY A 384 -21.84 21.96 -14.77
CA GLY A 384 -22.71 21.09 -14.00
C GLY A 384 -21.98 20.37 -12.87
N GLU A 385 -20.72 19.95 -13.09
CA GLU A 385 -19.91 19.36 -12.02
C GLU A 385 -19.52 20.39 -10.95
N ILE A 386 -19.22 21.63 -11.32
CA ILE A 386 -18.97 22.72 -10.35
C ILE A 386 -20.20 22.93 -9.46
N GLU A 387 -21.40 22.98 -10.03
CA GLU A 387 -22.65 23.12 -9.28
C GLU A 387 -22.88 21.97 -8.31
N LYS A 388 -22.66 20.72 -8.75
CA LYS A 388 -22.77 19.52 -7.88
C LYS A 388 -21.80 19.56 -6.71
N VAL A 389 -20.53 19.88 -6.97
CA VAL A 389 -19.50 19.98 -5.92
C VAL A 389 -19.83 21.12 -4.97
N ALA A 390 -20.25 22.30 -5.47
CA ALA A 390 -20.66 23.42 -4.64
C ALA A 390 -21.84 23.05 -3.73
N ALA A 391 -22.88 22.40 -4.28
CA ALA A 391 -24.03 21.92 -3.52
C ALA A 391 -23.62 20.91 -2.44
N PHE A 392 -22.77 19.93 -2.78
CA PHE A 392 -22.23 18.96 -1.82
C PHE A 392 -21.46 19.66 -0.69
N LEU A 393 -20.67 20.69 -1.00
CA LEU A 393 -19.95 21.47 0.00
C LEU A 393 -20.84 22.44 0.79
N GLY A 394 -22.10 22.65 0.40
CA GLY A 394 -23.00 23.62 1.01
C GLY A 394 -22.63 25.06 0.66
N LYS A 395 -22.07 25.27 -0.54
CA LYS A 395 -21.69 26.57 -1.08
C LYS A 395 -22.70 27.03 -2.11
N THR A 396 -23.07 28.30 -2.05
CA THR A 396 -23.93 28.95 -3.05
C THR A 396 -23.05 29.86 -3.90
N LEU A 397 -23.18 29.76 -5.22
CA LEU A 397 -22.51 30.64 -6.17
C LEU A 397 -23.54 31.54 -6.85
N SER A 398 -23.21 32.81 -7.03
CA SER A 398 -23.90 33.66 -7.99
C SER A 398 -23.62 33.20 -9.43
N GLU A 399 -24.48 33.61 -10.37
CA GLU A 399 -24.28 33.32 -11.79
C GLU A 399 -22.92 33.83 -12.29
N ASP A 400 -22.52 35.03 -11.87
CA ASP A 400 -21.25 35.64 -12.25
C ASP A 400 -20.04 34.86 -11.70
N GLU A 401 -20.10 34.41 -10.44
CA GLU A 401 -19.06 33.57 -9.85
C GLU A 401 -18.96 32.23 -10.57
N LEU A 402 -20.09 31.61 -10.89
CA LEU A 402 -20.13 30.33 -11.59
C LEU A 402 -19.57 30.44 -13.02
N VAL A 403 -19.95 31.48 -13.77
CA VAL A 403 -19.38 31.76 -15.11
C VAL A 403 -17.88 31.97 -15.01
N LYS A 404 -17.42 32.80 -14.07
CA LYS A 404 -16.00 33.12 -13.90
C LYS A 404 -15.19 31.89 -13.46
N LEU A 405 -15.71 31.09 -12.53
CA LEU A 405 -15.06 29.87 -12.07
C LEU A 405 -14.99 28.81 -13.17
N THR A 406 -16.07 28.65 -13.94
CA THR A 406 -16.10 27.75 -15.10
C THR A 406 -15.04 28.16 -16.12
N GLU A 407 -14.98 29.45 -16.47
CA GLU A 407 -13.99 29.97 -17.43
C GLU A 407 -12.56 29.80 -16.91
N HIS A 408 -12.30 30.10 -15.63
CA HIS A 408 -10.99 29.90 -14.98
C HIS A 408 -10.50 28.45 -15.06
N LEU A 409 -11.42 27.50 -14.91
CA LEU A 409 -11.13 26.07 -14.89
C LEU A 409 -11.08 25.44 -16.29
N LYS A 410 -11.45 26.15 -17.36
CA LYS A 410 -11.29 25.64 -18.74
C LYS A 410 -9.85 25.29 -19.03
N PHE A 411 -9.63 24.24 -19.81
CA PHE A 411 -8.30 23.65 -20.00
C PHE A 411 -7.25 24.66 -20.50
N ASP A 412 -7.58 25.48 -21.50
CA ASP A 412 -6.62 26.42 -22.10
C ASP A 412 -6.20 27.51 -21.12
N ASN A 413 -7.13 28.03 -20.32
CA ASN A 413 -6.85 28.98 -19.24
C ASN A 413 -6.05 28.29 -18.12
N PHE A 414 -6.50 27.11 -17.69
CA PHE A 414 -5.90 26.35 -16.60
C PHE A 414 -4.46 25.94 -16.90
N LYS A 415 -4.16 25.56 -18.15
CA LYS A 415 -2.82 25.17 -18.61
C LYS A 415 -1.81 26.31 -18.53
N THR A 416 -2.25 27.55 -18.77
CA THR A 416 -1.38 28.74 -18.78
C THR A 416 -1.27 29.40 -17.41
N ASN A 417 -2.10 29.02 -16.44
CA ASN A 417 -2.05 29.54 -15.09
C ASN A 417 -0.81 29.05 -14.31
N GLU A 418 0.12 29.99 -14.05
CA GLU A 418 1.40 29.73 -13.37
C GLU A 418 1.24 29.24 -11.92
N SER A 419 0.09 29.51 -11.26
CA SER A 419 -0.12 29.08 -9.87
C SER A 419 -0.42 27.58 -9.74
N VAL A 420 -0.77 26.91 -10.85
CA VAL A 420 -1.16 25.48 -10.90
C VAL A 420 -0.38 24.63 -11.91
N ASN A 421 0.19 25.24 -12.96
CA ASN A 421 0.83 24.50 -14.06
C ASN A 421 2.23 23.94 -13.72
N ASN A 422 2.80 24.31 -12.57
CA ASN A 422 4.09 23.84 -12.06
C ASN A 422 5.29 24.15 -12.99
N GLU A 423 5.21 25.18 -13.85
CA GLU A 423 6.32 25.57 -14.74
C GLU A 423 7.57 26.06 -13.96
N GLY A 424 7.39 26.55 -12.72
CA GLY A 424 8.51 26.83 -11.80
C GLY A 424 9.40 25.61 -11.53
N GLY A 425 8.86 24.40 -11.66
CA GLY A 425 9.61 23.14 -11.56
C GLY A 425 10.66 22.97 -12.67
N LYS A 426 10.44 23.53 -13.87
CA LYS A 426 11.46 23.54 -14.94
C LYS A 426 12.61 24.48 -14.62
N LYS A 427 12.30 25.66 -14.05
CA LYS A 427 13.31 26.66 -13.65
C LYS A 427 14.22 26.15 -12.53
N THR A 428 13.65 25.41 -11.57
CA THR A 428 14.40 24.81 -10.46
C THR A 428 15.12 23.51 -10.83
N GLY A 429 14.91 23.00 -12.04
CA GLY A 429 15.49 21.76 -12.53
C GLY A 429 14.82 20.48 -12.03
N ALA A 430 13.72 20.57 -11.29
CA ALA A 430 12.93 19.42 -10.81
C ALA A 430 12.17 18.71 -11.94
N LEU A 431 11.81 19.46 -12.99
CA LEU A 431 11.14 18.95 -14.19
C LEU A 431 12.11 18.91 -15.39
N ASN A 432 11.87 17.97 -16.29
CA ASN A 432 12.44 17.99 -17.63
C ASN A 432 11.89 19.17 -18.44
N GLN A 433 12.69 19.70 -19.37
CA GLN A 433 12.28 20.84 -20.21
C GLN A 433 11.22 20.43 -21.24
N GLU A 434 11.29 19.19 -21.71
CA GLU A 434 10.31 18.60 -22.61
C GLU A 434 9.07 18.12 -21.85
N GLY A 435 7.90 18.48 -22.36
CA GLY A 435 6.61 18.15 -21.75
C GLY A 435 6.10 19.22 -20.78
N ASN A 436 4.83 19.08 -20.39
CA ASN A 436 4.13 20.01 -19.51
C ASN A 436 3.34 19.22 -18.46
N PHE A 437 3.23 19.75 -17.24
CA PHE A 437 2.48 19.11 -16.16
C PHE A 437 0.98 19.04 -16.49
N ILE A 438 0.43 20.14 -17.02
CA ILE A 438 -0.89 20.19 -17.65
C ILE A 438 -0.71 19.89 -19.14
N ARG A 439 -0.89 18.61 -19.52
CA ARG A 439 -0.47 18.09 -20.83
C ARG A 439 -1.50 18.31 -21.95
N LYS A 440 -2.60 17.53 -21.91
CA LYS A 440 -3.68 17.55 -22.92
C LYS A 440 -5.09 17.73 -22.33
N GLY A 441 -5.33 17.26 -21.11
CA GLY A 441 -6.63 17.42 -20.44
C GLY A 441 -7.82 16.85 -21.21
N LYS A 442 -7.64 15.73 -21.93
CA LYS A 442 -8.69 15.07 -22.73
C LYS A 442 -9.01 13.67 -22.19
N THR A 443 -10.22 13.24 -22.47
CA THR A 443 -10.67 11.84 -22.39
C THR A 443 -10.51 11.18 -23.75
N GLY A 444 -9.92 9.98 -23.78
CA GLY A 444 -9.66 9.20 -25.00
C GLY A 444 -8.29 9.40 -25.62
N ASP A 445 -7.33 10.06 -24.95
CA ASP A 445 -5.99 10.24 -25.51
C ASP A 445 -5.24 8.91 -25.62
N TRP A 446 -5.58 7.91 -24.81
CA TRP A 446 -5.04 6.55 -24.87
C TRP A 446 -5.04 5.93 -26.28
N LYS A 447 -6.04 6.25 -27.11
CA LYS A 447 -6.13 5.78 -28.50
C LYS A 447 -4.97 6.22 -29.38
N ASN A 448 -4.32 7.34 -29.03
CA ASN A 448 -3.17 7.86 -29.75
C ASN A 448 -1.85 7.19 -29.35
N HIS A 449 -1.86 6.34 -28.31
CA HIS A 449 -0.61 5.78 -27.76
C HIS A 449 -0.61 4.25 -27.66
N PHE A 450 -1.76 3.60 -27.50
CA PHE A 450 -1.81 2.15 -27.33
C PHE A 450 -1.79 1.45 -28.69
N SER A 451 -0.93 0.42 -28.81
CA SER A 451 -1.06 -0.56 -29.88
C SER A 451 -2.31 -1.43 -29.65
N PRO A 452 -2.84 -2.10 -30.70
CA PRO A 452 -3.93 -3.05 -30.53
C PRO A 452 -3.64 -4.13 -29.48
N GLU A 453 -2.40 -4.62 -29.43
CA GLU A 453 -1.96 -5.68 -28.51
C GLU A 453 -1.94 -5.17 -27.05
N LEU A 454 -1.37 -3.98 -26.82
CA LEU A 454 -1.35 -3.36 -25.49
C LEU A 454 -2.77 -3.04 -25.02
N ASN A 455 -3.61 -2.52 -25.92
CA ASN A 455 -5.00 -2.22 -25.60
C ASN A 455 -5.77 -3.48 -25.17
N SER A 456 -5.59 -4.60 -25.88
CA SER A 456 -6.22 -5.87 -25.55
C SER A 456 -5.83 -6.38 -24.16
N ARG A 457 -4.54 -6.30 -23.80
CA ARG A 457 -4.05 -6.67 -22.46
C ARG A 457 -4.65 -5.80 -21.36
N ILE A 458 -4.69 -4.48 -21.59
CA ILE A 458 -5.27 -3.54 -20.63
C ILE A 458 -6.78 -3.76 -20.50
N ASP A 459 -7.51 -4.03 -21.60
CA ASP A 459 -8.94 -4.34 -21.55
C ASP A 459 -9.22 -5.60 -20.72
N ALA A 460 -8.45 -6.67 -20.91
CA ALA A 460 -8.57 -7.88 -20.10
C ALA A 460 -8.23 -7.63 -18.62
N TRP A 461 -7.21 -6.82 -18.33
CA TRP A 461 -6.87 -6.43 -16.96
C TRP A 461 -7.98 -5.59 -16.31
N ILE A 462 -8.60 -4.65 -17.04
CA ILE A 462 -9.75 -3.87 -16.56
C ILE A 462 -10.94 -4.79 -16.26
N GLU A 463 -11.30 -5.67 -17.21
CA GLU A 463 -12.42 -6.59 -17.07
C GLU A 463 -12.26 -7.50 -15.86
N LYS A 464 -11.06 -8.08 -15.69
CA LYS A 464 -10.72 -8.94 -14.54
C LYS A 464 -10.93 -8.21 -13.22
N ASN A 465 -10.41 -6.98 -13.08
CA ASN A 465 -10.46 -6.24 -11.83
C ASN A 465 -11.83 -5.60 -11.52
N LEU A 466 -12.67 -5.38 -12.54
CA LEU A 466 -14.03 -4.88 -12.35
C LEU A 466 -15.08 -6.00 -12.25
N ALA A 467 -14.67 -7.26 -12.43
CA ALA A 467 -15.55 -8.41 -12.29
C ALA A 467 -16.23 -8.41 -10.92
N GLY A 468 -17.56 -8.51 -10.91
CA GLY A 468 -18.36 -8.47 -9.68
C GLY A 468 -18.68 -7.08 -9.15
N THR A 469 -18.24 -6.01 -9.81
CA THR A 469 -18.52 -4.61 -9.42
C THR A 469 -19.51 -3.95 -10.39
N ASP A 470 -20.19 -2.90 -9.95
CA ASP A 470 -21.05 -2.04 -10.77
C ASP A 470 -20.33 -0.78 -11.30
N LEU A 471 -19.04 -0.63 -11.00
CA LEU A 471 -18.22 0.50 -11.45
C LEU A 471 -17.98 0.41 -12.97
N LYS A 472 -18.27 1.51 -13.68
CA LYS A 472 -18.04 1.65 -15.12
C LYS A 472 -17.28 2.93 -15.42
N PHE A 473 -16.38 2.85 -16.39
CA PHE A 473 -15.62 4.01 -16.87
C PHE A 473 -16.06 4.42 -18.27
N VAL A 474 -16.17 5.73 -18.48
CA VAL A 474 -16.26 6.32 -19.81
C VAL A 474 -14.85 6.46 -20.36
N THR A 475 -14.55 5.82 -21.50
CA THR A 475 -13.19 5.84 -22.10
C THR A 475 -13.07 6.83 -23.26
N GLU A 476 -14.19 7.42 -23.69
CA GLU A 476 -14.29 8.35 -24.80
C GLU A 476 -15.50 9.27 -24.64
N LEU A 477 -15.40 10.48 -25.20
CA LEU A 477 -16.47 11.47 -25.18
C LEU A 477 -16.58 12.09 -26.59
N ASP A 478 -17.80 12.13 -27.13
CA ASP A 478 -18.08 12.79 -28.41
C ASP A 478 -17.87 14.31 -28.32
N TYR A 479 -18.23 14.88 -27.17
CA TYR A 479 -18.04 16.28 -26.82
C TYR A 479 -17.36 16.38 -25.46
N GLN A 480 -16.32 17.20 -25.40
CA GLN A 480 -15.63 17.56 -24.17
C GLN A 480 -15.10 18.99 -24.31
N ASP A 481 -15.11 19.72 -23.20
CA ASP A 481 -14.53 21.06 -23.09
C ASP A 481 -13.01 21.05 -23.31
#